data_AF-A0A7K9Y5G6-F1
#
_entry.id   AF-A0A7K9Y5G6-F1
#
_cell.length_a   1.000
_cell.length_b   1.000
_cell.length_c   1.000
_cell.angle_alpha   90.00
_cell.angle_beta   90.00
_cell.angle_gamma   90.00
#
_symmetry.space_group_name_H-M   'P 1'
#
loop_
_entity.id
_entity.type
_entity.pdbx_description
1 polymer ?
#
loop_
_entity_poly.entity_id
_entity_poly.type
_entity_poly.pdbx_seq_one_letter_code
_entity_poly.pdbx_strand_id
1 'polypeptide(L)'
;SLKLECDKLASEKSEMQRHYVMYYEMSYGLNIEMHKQAEIVKRLNGICAQVLPYLSQEHQQQVLGAIERAKQVTAPELNSIIRQQLQAHQLSQLQALALPLTPLPVGLQPPSLPAVSAGSGLLSLSA
;
A
#
# COMPACT_ATOMS: atom_id res chain seq x y z
N SER A 1 28.87 23.17 -21.70
CA SER A 1 29.24 22.04 -22.58
C SER A 1 28.16 20.99 -22.56
N LEU A 2 27.86 20.39 -23.71
CA LEU A 2 26.85 19.34 -23.93
C LEU A 2 26.91 18.20 -22.89
N LYS A 3 28.12 17.82 -22.45
CA LYS A 3 28.33 16.81 -21.41
C LYS A 3 27.61 17.13 -20.09
N LEU A 4 27.66 18.38 -19.63
CA LEU A 4 27.00 18.81 -18.39
C LEU A 4 25.48 18.72 -18.50
N GLU A 5 24.93 19.03 -19.68
CA GLU A 5 23.50 18.88 -19.95
C GLU A 5 23.08 17.40 -19.99
N CYS A 6 23.90 16.52 -20.57
CA CYS A 6 23.66 15.08 -20.53
C CYS A 6 23.67 14.52 -19.10
N ASP A 7 24.62 14.93 -18.27
CA ASP A 7 24.71 14.49 -16.87
C ASP A 7 23.49 14.97 -16.06
N LYS A 8 23.05 16.21 -16.29
CA LYS A 8 21.82 16.75 -15.70
C LYS A 8 20.58 15.96 -16.13
N LEU A 9 20.43 15.69 -17.42
CA LEU A 9 19.29 14.95 -17.97
C LEU A 9 19.25 13.51 -17.46
N ALA A 10 20.42 12.88 -17.26
CA ALA A 10 20.51 11.56 -16.65
C ALA A 10 20.03 11.56 -15.18
N SER A 11 20.37 12.60 -14.42
CA SER A 11 19.88 12.80 -13.06
C SER A 11 18.35 12.99 -13.02
N GLU A 12 17.81 13.88 -13.86
CA GLU A 12 16.37 14.12 -13.96
C GLU A 12 15.60 12.85 -14.36
N LYS A 13 16.16 12.05 -15.28
CA LYS A 13 15.58 10.75 -15.66
C LYS A 13 15.53 9.77 -14.49
N SER A 14 16.58 9.69 -13.68
CA SER A 14 16.63 8.82 -12.50
C SER A 14 15.61 9.27 -11.44
N GLU A 15 15.49 10.58 -11.22
CA GLU A 15 14.50 11.14 -10.32
C GLU A 15 13.06 10.89 -10.80
N MET A 16 12.81 11.10 -12.09
CA MET A 16 11.52 10.80 -12.72
C MET A 16 11.17 9.32 -12.56
N GLN A 17 12.14 8.42 -12.76
CA GLN A 17 11.93 6.98 -12.58
C GLN A 17 11.57 6.64 -11.13
N ARG A 18 12.21 7.27 -10.14
CA ARG A 18 11.89 7.06 -8.73
C ARG A 18 10.47 7.51 -8.41
N HIS A 19 10.06 8.70 -8.85
CA HIS A 19 8.68 9.18 -8.68
C HIS A 19 7.69 8.27 -9.40
N TYR A 20 8.01 7.83 -10.61
CA TYR A 20 7.15 6.93 -11.38
C TYR A 20 6.88 5.63 -10.62
N VAL A 21 7.91 4.95 -10.12
CA VAL A 21 7.74 3.70 -9.35
C VAL A 21 6.94 3.96 -8.09
N MET A 22 7.25 5.03 -7.36
CA MET A 22 6.51 5.40 -6.14
C MET A 22 5.02 5.61 -6.41
N TYR A 23 4.66 6.37 -7.44
CA TYR A 23 3.25 6.59 -7.82
C TYR A 23 2.59 5.31 -8.30
N TYR A 24 3.31 4.45 -9.02
CA TYR A 24 2.77 3.17 -9.49
C TYR A 24 2.40 2.25 -8.32
N GLU A 25 3.32 2.04 -7.37
CA GLU A 25 3.10 1.21 -6.20
C GLU A 25 1.98 1.77 -5.31
N MET A 26 2.00 3.07 -5.06
CA MET A 26 0.96 3.74 -4.28
C MET A 26 -0.41 3.61 -4.95
N SER A 27 -0.50 3.87 -6.25
CA SER A 27 -1.77 3.78 -6.99
C SER A 27 -2.32 2.36 -6.98
N TYR A 28 -1.45 1.36 -7.12
CA TYR A 28 -1.84 -0.04 -7.06
C TYR A 28 -2.40 -0.42 -5.67
N GLY A 29 -1.71 -0.02 -4.60
CA GLY A 29 -2.19 -0.23 -3.23
C GLY A 29 -3.53 0.45 -2.95
N LEU A 30 -3.67 1.72 -3.36
CA LEU A 30 -4.92 2.47 -3.26
C LEU A 30 -6.05 1.79 -4.05
N ASN A 31 -5.76 1.28 -5.25
CA ASN A 31 -6.75 0.61 -6.09
C ASN A 31 -7.28 -0.67 -5.44
N ILE A 32 -6.40 -1.50 -4.87
CA ILE A 32 -6.81 -2.70 -4.13
C ILE A 32 -7.72 -2.34 -2.97
N GLU A 33 -7.30 -1.38 -2.13
CA GLU A 33 -8.08 -1.02 -0.95
C GLU A 33 -9.41 -0.38 -1.33
N MET A 34 -9.45 0.44 -2.39
CA MET A 34 -10.71 0.97 -2.95
C MET A 34 -11.68 -0.14 -3.32
N HIS A 35 -11.24 -1.14 -4.09
CA HIS A 35 -12.10 -2.26 -4.49
C HIS A 35 -12.55 -3.10 -3.30
N LYS A 36 -11.66 -3.31 -2.32
CA LYS A 36 -11.99 -4.01 -1.08
C LYS A 36 -13.07 -3.27 -0.28
N GLN A 37 -12.95 -1.96 -0.10
CA GLN A 37 -13.95 -1.15 0.60
C GLN A 37 -15.29 -1.13 -0.16
N ALA A 38 -15.26 -1.07 -1.50
CA ALA A 38 -16.47 -1.16 -2.30
C ALA A 38 -17.23 -2.48 -2.10
N GLU A 39 -16.50 -3.61 -2.04
CA GLU A 39 -17.09 -4.92 -1.77
C GLU A 39 -17.62 -5.04 -0.33
N ILE A 40 -16.92 -4.46 0.65
CA ILE A 40 -17.41 -4.38 2.04
C ILE A 40 -18.74 -3.61 2.09
N VAL A 41 -18.81 -2.43 1.48
CA VAL A 41 -20.03 -1.62 1.42
C VAL A 41 -21.17 -2.39 0.76
N LYS A 42 -20.89 -3.10 -0.34
CA LYS A 42 -21.88 -3.95 -1.02
C LYS A 42 -22.43 -5.05 -0.11
N ARG A 43 -21.56 -5.76 0.62
CA ARG A 43 -21.97 -6.83 1.55
C ARG A 43 -22.76 -6.29 2.73
N LEU A 44 -22.32 -5.19 3.34
CA LEU A 44 -23.04 -4.53 4.42
C LEU A 44 -24.43 -4.08 3.97
N ASN A 45 -24.54 -3.48 2.78
CA ASN A 45 -25.83 -3.09 2.21
C ASN A 45 -26.73 -4.32 1.96
N GLY A 46 -26.15 -5.42 1.51
CA GLY A 46 -26.86 -6.70 1.35
C GLY A 46 -27.41 -7.24 2.68
N ILE A 47 -26.62 -7.20 3.75
CA ILE A 47 -27.06 -7.60 5.10
C ILE A 47 -28.20 -6.70 5.57
N CYS A 48 -28.07 -5.38 5.42
CA CYS A 48 -29.13 -4.45 5.81
C CYS A 48 -30.45 -4.74 5.07
N ALA A 49 -30.39 -5.01 3.76
CA ALA A 49 -31.55 -5.37 2.97
C ALA A 49 -32.20 -6.70 3.41
N GLN A 50 -31.39 -7.67 3.85
CA GLN A 50 -31.90 -8.95 4.38
C GLN A 50 -32.55 -8.81 5.74
N VAL A 51 -32.05 -7.90 6.60
CA VAL A 51 -32.62 -7.66 7.94
C VAL A 51 -33.90 -6.82 7.86
N LEU A 52 -34.04 -5.98 6.84
CA LEU A 52 -35.15 -5.03 6.70
C LEU A 52 -36.56 -5.64 6.88
N PRO A 53 -36.91 -6.78 6.25
CA PRO A 53 -38.26 -7.36 6.35
C PRO A 53 -38.65 -7.82 7.76
N TYR A 54 -37.68 -8.00 8.66
CA TYR A 54 -37.92 -8.43 10.04
C TYR A 54 -38.26 -7.27 11.00
N LEU A 55 -38.19 -6.02 10.52
CA LEU A 55 -38.53 -4.82 11.30
C LEU A 55 -39.99 -4.42 11.10
N SER A 56 -40.55 -3.67 12.05
CA SER A 56 -41.88 -3.04 11.88
C SER A 56 -41.86 -2.01 10.75
N GLN A 57 -43.01 -1.76 10.13
CA GLN A 57 -43.15 -0.84 8.99
C GLN A 57 -42.56 0.56 9.26
N GLU A 58 -42.78 1.12 10.44
CA GLU A 58 -42.19 2.41 10.83
C GLU A 58 -40.66 2.37 10.85
N HIS A 59 -40.07 1.33 11.44
CA HIS A 59 -38.62 1.17 11.49
C HIS A 59 -38.02 0.85 10.11
N GLN A 60 -38.75 0.15 9.23
CA GLN A 60 -38.28 -0.12 7.87
C GLN A 60 -37.99 1.18 7.11
N GLN A 61 -38.90 2.15 7.18
CA GLN A 61 -38.75 3.43 6.48
C GLN A 61 -37.64 4.29 7.07
N GLN A 62 -37.48 4.29 8.40
CA GLN A 62 -36.35 4.96 9.07
C GLN A 62 -35.00 4.36 8.66
N VAL A 63 -34.91 3.03 8.62
CA VAL A 63 -33.67 2.32 8.25
C VAL A 63 -33.34 2.54 6.77
N LEU A 64 -34.31 2.49 5.87
CA LEU A 64 -34.10 2.80 4.45
C LEU A 64 -33.53 4.20 4.26
N GLY A 65 -34.13 5.22 4.89
CA GLY A 65 -33.64 6.59 4.82
C GLY A 65 -32.24 6.75 5.43
N ALA A 66 -31.95 6.04 6.53
CA ALA A 66 -30.63 6.06 7.15
C ALA A 66 -29.56 5.43 6.25
N ILE A 67 -29.86 4.33 5.55
CA ILE A 67 -28.95 3.67 4.61
C ILE A 67 -28.66 4.58 3.41
N GLU A 68 -29.68 5.21 2.83
CA GLU A 68 -29.50 6.14 1.70
C GLU A 68 -28.62 7.32 2.08
N ARG A 69 -28.86 7.93 3.25
CA ARG A 69 -28.03 9.01 3.77
C ARG A 69 -26.61 8.55 4.08
N ALA A 70 -26.42 7.36 4.66
CA ALA A 70 -25.09 6.83 4.95
C ALA A 70 -24.25 6.57 3.68
N LYS A 71 -24.89 6.29 2.55
CA LYS A 71 -24.21 6.13 1.24
C LYS A 71 -23.86 7.45 0.57
N GLN A 72 -24.46 8.56 0.99
CA GLN A 72 -24.18 9.88 0.45
C GLN A 72 -23.04 10.52 1.23
N VAL A 73 -21.83 10.42 0.69
CA VAL A 73 -20.66 11.14 1.21
C VAL A 73 -20.48 12.42 0.41
N THR A 74 -20.50 13.56 1.08
CA THR A 74 -20.29 14.86 0.45
C THR A 74 -18.80 15.20 0.35
N ALA A 75 -18.43 16.06 -0.61
CA ALA A 75 -17.06 16.55 -0.76
C ALA A 75 -16.45 17.16 0.53
N PRO A 76 -17.16 18.00 1.32
CA PRO A 76 -16.60 18.52 2.57
C PRO A 76 -16.36 17.42 3.62
N GLU A 77 -17.26 16.44 3.75
CA GLU A 77 -17.06 15.31 4.67
C GLU A 77 -15.85 14.47 4.26
N LEU A 78 -15.73 14.17 2.96
CA LEU A 78 -14.57 13.46 2.42
C LEU A 78 -13.26 14.21 2.71
N ASN A 79 -13.24 15.52 2.51
CA ASN A 79 -12.07 16.36 2.78
C ASN A 79 -11.70 16.36 4.27
N SER A 80 -12.70 16.40 5.15
CA SER A 80 -12.51 16.30 6.61
C SER A 80 -11.85 14.97 7.00
N ILE A 81 -12.34 13.85 6.46
CA ILE A 81 -11.80 12.51 6.72
C ILE A 81 -10.34 12.41 6.25
N ILE A 82 -10.03 12.89 5.04
CA ILE A 82 -8.66 12.87 4.50
C ILE A 82 -7.71 13.67 5.42
N ARG A 83 -8.13 14.85 5.88
CA ARG A 83 -7.32 15.68 6.79
C ARG A 83 -7.07 14.99 8.12
N GLN A 84 -8.09 14.35 8.69
CA GLN A 84 -7.97 13.59 9.93
C GLN A 84 -6.99 12.42 9.77
N GLN A 85 -7.06 11.69 8.66
CA GLN A 85 -6.16 10.59 8.35
C GLN A 85 -4.71 11.07 8.20
N LEU A 86 -4.49 12.22 7.55
CA LEU A 86 -3.16 12.80 7.37
C LEU A 86 -2.52 13.19 8.71
N GLN A 87 -3.29 13.78 9.63
CA GLN A 87 -2.81 14.09 10.98
C GLN A 87 -2.42 12.82 11.74
N ALA A 88 -3.22 11.76 11.67
CA ALA A 88 -2.90 10.49 12.31
C ALA A 88 -1.64 9.83 11.72
N HIS A 89 -1.43 9.95 10.40
CA HIS A 89 -0.25 9.40 9.75
C HIS A 89 1.04 10.15 10.13
N GLN A 90 0.99 11.49 10.26
CA GLN A 90 2.13 12.28 10.74
C GLN A 90 2.53 11.91 12.17
N LEU A 91 1.55 11.68 13.05
CA LEU A 91 1.81 11.19 14.41
C LEU A 91 2.45 9.79 14.41
N SER A 92 1.99 8.90 13.53
CA SER A 92 2.54 7.54 13.40
C SER A 92 3.98 7.53 12.87
N GLN A 93 4.33 8.42 11.93
CA GLN A 93 5.71 8.57 11.46
C GLN A 93 6.65 9.13 12.55
N LEU A 94 6.18 10.07 13.38
CA LEU A 94 6.95 10.56 14.53
C LEU A 94 7.17 9.47 15.57
N GLN A 95 6.17 8.61 15.81
CA GLN A 95 6.30 7.46 16.71
C GLN A 95 7.28 6.40 16.15
N ALA A 96 7.29 6.18 14.84
CA ALA A 96 8.20 5.24 14.18
C ALA A 96 9.67 5.71 14.21
N LEU A 97 9.92 7.02 14.21
CA LEU A 97 11.25 7.61 14.41
C LEU A 97 11.72 7.60 15.88
N ALA A 98 10.80 7.43 16.84
CA ALA A 98 11.10 7.38 18.28
C ALA A 98 11.47 5.97 18.78
N LEU A 99 11.36 4.93 17.94
CA LEU A 99 11.86 3.59 18.27
C LEU A 99 13.37 3.53 17.95
N PRO A 100 14.24 3.30 18.96
CA PRO A 100 15.66 3.12 18.70
C PRO A 100 15.84 1.87 17.85
N LEU A 101 16.26 2.05 16.60
CA LEU A 101 16.79 0.97 15.77
C LEU A 101 18.09 0.49 16.42
N THR A 102 17.98 -0.40 17.40
CA THR A 102 19.12 -1.21 17.83
C THR A 102 19.47 -2.11 16.65
N PRO A 103 20.69 -2.01 16.07
CA PRO A 103 21.09 -2.89 14.98
C PRO A 103 21.11 -4.32 15.48
N LEU A 104 20.23 -5.15 14.95
CA LEU A 104 20.24 -6.59 15.18
C LEU A 104 21.52 -7.16 14.53
N PRO A 105 22.40 -7.87 15.27
CA PRO A 105 23.60 -8.44 14.68
C PRO A 105 23.17 -9.65 13.83
N VAL A 106 23.11 -9.48 12.52
CA VAL A 106 22.95 -10.62 11.59
C VAL A 106 24.30 -11.33 11.47
N GLY A 107 24.63 -12.11 12.49
CA GLY A 107 25.65 -13.15 12.43
C GLY A 107 24.99 -14.44 11.96
N LEU A 108 24.78 -14.59 10.65
CA LEU A 108 24.45 -15.87 10.04
C LEU A 108 25.57 -16.26 9.07
N GLN A 109 26.53 -16.97 9.64
CA GLN A 109 27.59 -17.70 8.95
C GLN A 109 26.92 -18.80 8.09
N PRO A 110 27.20 -18.89 6.77
CA PRO A 110 26.63 -19.94 5.95
C PRO A 110 27.21 -21.32 6.34
N PRO A 111 26.39 -22.38 6.37
CA PRO A 111 26.85 -23.72 6.72
C PRO A 111 27.77 -24.27 5.62
N SER A 112 29.01 -24.60 6.00
CA SER A 112 30.01 -25.27 5.17
C SER A 112 29.57 -26.69 4.83
N LEU A 113 29.40 -26.98 3.54
CA LEU A 113 29.26 -28.34 3.03
C LEU A 113 30.61 -29.10 3.12
N PRO A 114 30.60 -30.40 3.45
CA PRO A 114 31.83 -31.17 3.57
C PRO A 114 32.46 -31.44 2.19
N ALA A 115 33.78 -31.33 2.17
CA ALA A 115 34.63 -31.55 1.01
C ALA A 115 34.54 -32.99 0.49
N VAL A 116 34.33 -33.14 -0.82
CA VAL A 116 34.63 -34.36 -1.56
C VAL A 116 35.71 -34.03 -2.59
N SER A 117 36.84 -34.73 -2.44
CA SER A 117 38.02 -34.66 -3.29
C SER A 117 37.89 -35.59 -4.50
N ALA A 118 38.12 -35.06 -5.71
CA ALA A 118 38.57 -35.71 -6.96
C ALA A 118 37.99 -34.89 -8.13
N GLY A 119 38.66 -34.47 -9.18
CA GLY A 119 40.03 -34.59 -9.68
C GLY A 119 40.01 -34.05 -11.12
N SER A 120 41.09 -33.38 -11.54
CA SER A 120 41.56 -33.22 -12.94
C SER A 120 40.71 -32.53 -14.03
N GLY A 121 41.37 -31.59 -14.75
CA GLY A 121 41.09 -31.20 -16.15
C GLY A 121 40.47 -29.79 -16.28
N LEU A 122 41.22 -28.70 -16.46
CA LEU A 122 41.79 -28.16 -17.71
C LEU A 122 40.80 -28.06 -18.90
N LEU A 123 40.90 -26.90 -19.61
CA LEU A 123 40.25 -26.45 -20.86
C LEU A 123 39.00 -25.59 -20.64
N SER A 124 39.07 -24.25 -20.66
CA SER A 124 39.14 -23.37 -21.85
C SER A 124 38.07 -23.72 -22.90
N LEU A 125 37.12 -22.80 -23.11
CA LEU A 125 36.77 -22.31 -24.45
C LEU A 125 35.76 -21.16 -24.38
N SER A 126 36.10 -20.14 -25.15
CA SER A 126 35.30 -19.02 -25.60
C SER A 126 34.25 -19.47 -26.61
N ALA A 127 33.06 -18.88 -26.52
CA ALA A 127 32.19 -18.54 -27.64
C ALA A 127 31.26 -17.41 -27.19
#